data_AF-A0A9E3ST68-F1
#
_entry.id   AF-A0A9E3ST68-F1
#
_cell.length_a   1.000
_cell.length_b   1.000
_cell.length_c   1.000
_cell.angle_alpha   90.00
_cell.angle_beta   90.00
_cell.angle_gamma   90.00
#
_symmetry.space_group_name_H-M   'P 1'
#
loop_
_entity.id
_entity.type
_entity.pdbx_description
1 polymer ?
#
loop_
_entity_poly.entity_id
_entity_poly.type
_entity_poly.pdbx_seq_one_letter_code
_entity_poly.pdbx_strand_id
1 'polypeptide(L)'
;LDLRKRVARSILAHDDDLWLEYTQVSHWQIWNAEGSRPFRESSYEPQATYTFRPQLLDALPGGGLVRNLGVAVNHNSNGRGGDGSRSWNRVIAQAYVGDDTANAQLRAWWHVRENDDDNPDIADHFGRADLTMRFALTPRTHLTLMGRHSLRGGDRNRGAIQADLAFSRPWTGDLRLHLQFFRGYGESLIDYNHLGTYYGIGFSLGSWQ
;
A
#
# COMPACT_ATOMS: atom_id res chain seq x y z
N LEU A 1 -1.31 -10.14 -3.82
CA LEU A 1 -2.66 -10.11 -4.45
C LEU A 1 -3.31 -8.81 -4.03
N ASP A 2 -3.93 -8.10 -4.96
CA ASP A 2 -4.67 -6.86 -4.67
C ASP A 2 -5.96 -6.90 -5.50
N LEU A 3 -7.09 -6.73 -4.86
CA LEU A 3 -8.42 -6.73 -5.46
C LEU A 3 -9.17 -5.48 -5.00
N ARG A 4 -9.78 -4.78 -5.96
CA ARG A 4 -10.59 -3.60 -5.70
C ARG A 4 -11.91 -3.68 -6.45
N LYS A 5 -13.02 -3.45 -5.74
CA LYS A 5 -14.38 -3.45 -6.29
C LYS A 5 -15.14 -2.22 -5.84
N ARG A 6 -15.65 -1.45 -6.80
CA ARG A 6 -16.66 -0.42 -6.52
C ARG A 6 -18.00 -1.08 -6.26
N VAL A 7 -18.60 -0.75 -5.12
CA VAL A 7 -19.84 -1.36 -4.65
C VAL A 7 -21.01 -0.40 -4.63
N ALA A 8 -20.75 0.92 -4.53
CA ALA A 8 -21.79 1.94 -4.63
C ALA A 8 -21.22 3.23 -5.26
N ARG A 9 -22.12 4.08 -5.77
CA ARG A 9 -21.83 5.40 -6.35
C ARG A 9 -22.88 6.41 -5.92
N SER A 10 -22.48 7.67 -5.82
CA SER A 10 -23.36 8.80 -5.54
C SER A 10 -24.26 8.58 -4.31
N ILE A 11 -23.65 8.09 -3.22
CA ILE A 11 -24.37 7.71 -2.00
C ILE A 11 -24.55 8.87 -1.02
N LEU A 12 -23.66 9.86 -1.01
CA LEU A 12 -23.70 11.03 -0.13
C LEU A 12 -23.61 12.35 -0.91
N ALA A 13 -22.89 12.38 -2.03
CA ALA A 13 -22.67 13.53 -2.90
C ALA A 13 -22.59 13.12 -4.39
N HIS A 14 -22.57 14.12 -5.28
CA HIS A 14 -22.32 13.89 -6.71
C HIS A 14 -20.86 13.44 -6.93
N ASP A 15 -20.64 12.43 -7.78
CA ASP A 15 -19.33 11.84 -8.11
C ASP A 15 -18.53 11.29 -6.90
N ASP A 16 -19.23 10.75 -5.91
CA ASP A 16 -18.61 9.89 -4.89
C ASP A 16 -18.70 8.39 -5.27
N ASP A 17 -17.79 7.59 -4.72
CA ASP A 17 -17.73 6.14 -4.89
C ASP A 17 -17.38 5.46 -3.55
N LEU A 18 -18.01 4.31 -3.29
CA LEU A 18 -17.63 3.39 -2.21
C LEU A 18 -16.94 2.16 -2.79
N TRP A 19 -15.77 1.84 -2.25
CA TRP A 19 -14.91 0.74 -2.67
C TRP A 19 -14.70 -0.26 -1.54
N LEU A 20 -14.72 -1.54 -1.90
CA LEU A 20 -14.17 -2.63 -1.07
C LEU A 20 -12.88 -3.13 -1.71
N GLU A 21 -11.86 -3.28 -0.88
CA GLU A 21 -10.49 -3.58 -1.27
C GLU A 21 -9.96 -4.72 -0.40
N TYR A 22 -9.12 -5.56 -0.99
CA TYR A 22 -8.46 -6.64 -0.29
C TYR A 22 -7.05 -6.84 -0.86
N THR A 23 -6.06 -6.63 0.00
CA THR A 23 -4.66 -6.89 -0.31
C THR A 23 -4.14 -8.03 0.54
N GLN A 24 -3.38 -8.93 -0.08
CA GLN A 24 -2.69 -10.01 0.61
C GLN A 24 -1.23 -10.08 0.15
N VAL A 25 -0.32 -10.11 1.11
CA VAL A 25 1.12 -10.29 0.89
C VAL A 25 1.56 -11.55 1.62
N SER A 26 2.31 -12.42 0.94
CA SER A 26 2.76 -13.70 1.50
C SER A 26 4.25 -13.90 1.23
N HIS A 27 5.00 -14.27 2.27
CA HIS A 27 6.42 -14.59 2.19
C HIS A 27 6.62 -16.09 2.32
N TRP A 28 7.05 -16.72 1.22
CA TRP A 28 7.17 -18.18 1.15
C TRP A 28 8.63 -18.60 1.11
N GLN A 29 9.04 -19.50 2.01
CA GLN A 29 10.39 -20.07 2.03
C GLN A 29 10.53 -21.22 1.01
N ILE A 30 10.38 -20.92 -0.28
CA ILE A 30 10.42 -21.93 -1.35
C ILE A 30 11.70 -22.77 -1.38
N TRP A 31 12.81 -22.20 -0.92
CA TRP A 31 14.12 -22.85 -0.91
C TRP A 31 14.39 -23.67 0.36
N ASN A 32 13.55 -23.56 1.40
CA ASN A 32 13.72 -24.29 2.66
C ASN A 32 13.16 -25.71 2.55
N ALA A 33 13.87 -26.58 1.84
CA ALA A 33 13.44 -27.97 1.64
C ALA A 33 13.35 -28.74 2.97
N GLU A 34 14.29 -28.54 3.90
CA GLU A 34 14.34 -29.20 5.21
C GLU A 34 13.12 -28.85 6.08
N GLY A 35 12.69 -27.59 6.06
CA GLY A 35 11.50 -27.13 6.77
C GLY A 35 10.17 -27.38 6.05
N SER A 36 10.17 -28.15 4.95
CA SER A 36 8.99 -28.37 4.09
C SER A 36 8.43 -27.10 3.43
N ARG A 37 9.30 -26.12 3.17
CA ARG A 37 9.00 -24.87 2.45
C ARG A 37 7.78 -24.15 3.02
N PRO A 38 7.79 -23.73 4.30
CA PRO A 38 6.62 -23.13 4.92
C PRO A 38 6.44 -21.67 4.46
N PHE A 39 5.22 -21.16 4.54
CA PHE A 39 5.00 -19.72 4.54
C PHE A 39 5.57 -19.14 5.82
N ARG A 40 6.51 -18.21 5.69
CA ARG A 40 7.08 -17.46 6.81
C ARG A 40 6.10 -16.46 7.37
N GLU A 41 5.27 -15.87 6.51
CA GLU A 41 4.27 -14.87 6.86
C GLU A 41 3.20 -14.77 5.78
N SER A 42 1.98 -14.43 6.16
CA SER A 42 0.97 -13.90 5.25
C SER A 42 0.19 -12.81 5.96
N SER A 43 0.05 -11.65 5.32
CA SER A 43 -0.73 -10.53 5.84
C SER A 43 -1.97 -10.33 4.98
N TYR A 44 -3.09 -10.07 5.64
CA TYR A 44 -4.44 -9.95 5.10
C TYR A 44 -4.95 -8.54 5.40
N GLU A 45 -5.18 -7.74 4.37
CA GLU A 45 -5.50 -6.32 4.48
C GLU A 45 -6.81 -5.97 3.75
N PRO A 46 -7.98 -6.23 4.37
CA PRO A 46 -9.24 -5.70 3.89
C PRO A 46 -9.37 -4.18 4.18
N GLN A 47 -9.98 -3.46 3.25
CA GLN A 47 -10.22 -2.02 3.35
C GLN A 47 -11.57 -1.64 2.72
N ALA A 48 -12.25 -0.68 3.34
CA ALA A 48 -13.40 -0.01 2.74
C ALA A 48 -13.08 1.48 2.61
N THR A 49 -13.13 2.00 1.38
CA THR A 49 -12.74 3.38 1.06
C THR A 49 -13.91 4.12 0.44
N TYR A 50 -14.26 5.26 1.04
CA TYR A 50 -15.14 6.25 0.44
C TYR A 50 -14.28 7.32 -0.24
N THR A 51 -14.53 7.57 -1.53
CA THR A 51 -13.82 8.59 -2.32
C THR A 51 -14.78 9.61 -2.89
N PHE A 52 -14.37 10.88 -2.94
CA PHE A 52 -15.15 11.99 -3.48
C PHE A 52 -14.22 13.06 -4.05
N ARG A 53 -14.74 13.93 -4.91
CA ARG A 53 -14.00 15.09 -5.42
C ARG A 53 -14.78 16.39 -5.21
N PRO A 54 -14.37 17.25 -4.27
CA PRO A 54 -15.03 18.54 -4.08
C PRO A 54 -14.90 19.45 -5.30
N GLN A 55 -16.01 20.04 -5.76
CA GLN A 55 -16.01 21.02 -6.85
C GLN A 55 -15.18 22.27 -6.53
N LEU A 56 -15.05 22.63 -5.25
CA LEU A 56 -14.22 23.76 -4.81
C LEU A 56 -12.75 23.63 -5.27
N LEU A 57 -12.26 22.41 -5.49
CA LEU A 57 -10.90 22.19 -5.99
C LEU A 57 -10.68 22.80 -7.38
N ASP A 58 -11.72 22.93 -8.21
CA ASP A 58 -11.59 23.52 -9.55
C ASP A 58 -11.21 25.01 -9.50
N ALA A 59 -11.49 25.69 -8.39
CA ALA A 59 -11.13 27.09 -8.17
C ALA A 59 -9.73 27.27 -7.57
N LEU A 60 -9.07 26.19 -7.11
CA LEU A 60 -7.75 26.28 -6.48
C LEU A 60 -6.63 26.10 -7.51
N PRO A 61 -5.53 26.87 -7.43
CA PRO A 61 -4.34 26.61 -8.22
C PRO A 61 -3.85 25.17 -8.03
N GLY A 62 -3.77 24.40 -9.12
CA GLY A 62 -3.37 22.99 -9.10
C GLY A 62 -4.47 21.99 -8.69
N GLY A 63 -5.67 22.44 -8.32
CA GLY A 63 -6.76 21.55 -7.88
C GLY A 63 -7.32 20.66 -9.00
N GLY A 64 -7.12 21.03 -10.27
CA GLY A 64 -7.38 20.16 -11.42
C GLY A 64 -6.55 18.87 -11.46
N LEU A 65 -5.40 18.84 -10.76
CA LEU A 65 -4.57 17.64 -10.64
C LEU A 65 -5.10 16.68 -9.57
N VAL A 66 -5.93 17.13 -8.63
CA VAL A 66 -6.52 16.28 -7.61
C VAL A 66 -7.68 15.51 -8.22
N ARG A 67 -7.53 14.18 -8.33
CA ARG A 67 -8.52 13.28 -8.93
C ARG A 67 -9.60 12.91 -7.95
N ASN A 68 -9.24 12.57 -6.72
CA ASN A 68 -10.18 12.35 -5.64
C ASN A 68 -9.47 12.45 -4.28
N LEU A 69 -10.28 12.72 -3.27
CA LEU A 69 -9.94 12.58 -1.87
C LEU A 69 -10.69 11.36 -1.33
N GLY A 70 -10.19 10.76 -0.26
CA GLY A 70 -10.85 9.61 0.33
C GLY A 70 -10.58 9.44 1.81
N VAL A 71 -11.49 8.70 2.45
CA VAL A 71 -11.36 8.22 3.82
C VAL A 71 -11.62 6.72 3.79
N ALA A 72 -10.76 5.94 4.45
CA ALA A 72 -10.89 4.50 4.54
C ALA A 72 -10.83 3.99 5.97
N VAL A 73 -11.55 2.90 6.21
CA VAL A 73 -11.33 2.01 7.35
C VAL A 73 -10.58 0.79 6.85
N ASN A 74 -9.52 0.41 7.55
CA ASN A 74 -8.60 -0.62 7.13
C ASN A 74 -8.23 -1.50 8.33
N HIS A 75 -8.18 -2.80 8.10
CA HIS A 75 -7.63 -3.77 9.03
C HIS A 75 -6.47 -4.47 8.33
N ASN A 76 -5.38 -4.74 9.04
CA ASN A 76 -4.29 -5.57 8.53
C ASN A 76 -3.82 -6.51 9.64
N SER A 77 -3.86 -7.81 9.39
CA SER A 77 -3.39 -8.83 10.33
C SER A 77 -2.68 -9.96 9.61
N ASN A 78 -1.91 -10.75 10.35
CA ASN A 78 -1.20 -11.90 9.79
C ASN A 78 -1.88 -13.25 10.00
N GLY A 79 -3.05 -13.27 10.64
CA GLY A 79 -3.85 -14.47 10.88
C GLY A 79 -3.18 -15.49 11.82
N ARG A 80 -2.15 -15.08 12.57
CA ARG A 80 -1.49 -15.92 13.59
C ARG A 80 -2.12 -15.69 14.96
N GLY A 81 -1.85 -16.60 15.90
CA GLY A 81 -2.19 -16.46 17.31
C GLY A 81 -0.96 -16.44 18.21
N GLY A 82 -1.15 -16.10 19.48
CA GLY A 82 -0.09 -16.02 20.48
C GLY A 82 0.99 -15.00 20.12
N ASP A 83 2.24 -15.25 20.51
CA ASP A 83 3.36 -14.31 20.34
C ASP A 83 3.67 -13.95 18.87
N GLY A 84 3.18 -14.76 17.92
CA GLY A 84 3.31 -14.52 16.48
C GLY A 84 2.18 -13.65 15.89
N SER A 85 1.12 -13.37 16.66
CA SER A 85 0.00 -12.54 16.22
C SER A 85 0.47 -11.12 15.96
N ARG A 86 0.10 -10.57 14.82
CA ARG A 86 0.25 -9.15 14.54
C ARG A 86 -1.02 -8.66 13.88
N SER A 87 -1.49 -7.52 14.34
CA SER A 87 -2.72 -6.90 13.84
C SER A 87 -2.76 -5.42 14.19
N TRP A 88 -3.47 -4.65 13.37
CA TRP A 88 -3.76 -3.24 13.65
C TRP A 88 -4.89 -2.73 12.77
N ASN A 89 -5.59 -1.70 13.27
CA ASN A 89 -6.68 -1.04 12.55
C ASN A 89 -6.33 0.41 12.27
N ARG A 90 -6.76 0.91 11.11
CA ARG A 90 -6.43 2.26 10.65
C ARG A 90 -7.65 2.99 10.10
N VAL A 91 -7.74 4.27 10.42
CA VAL A 91 -8.50 5.24 9.63
C VAL A 91 -7.51 5.98 8.75
N ILE A 92 -7.73 5.96 7.43
CA ILE A 92 -6.77 6.46 6.44
C ILE A 92 -7.40 7.60 5.65
N ALA A 93 -6.79 8.79 5.70
CA ALA A 93 -7.06 9.86 4.76
C ALA A 93 -6.19 9.68 3.50
N GLN A 94 -6.78 9.86 2.33
CA GLN A 94 -6.13 9.60 1.05
C GLN A 94 -6.36 10.76 0.09
N ALA A 95 -5.34 11.07 -0.72
CA ALA A 95 -5.46 11.98 -1.85
C ALA A 95 -4.80 11.36 -3.07
N TYR A 96 -5.52 11.31 -4.18
CA TYR A 96 -5.01 10.84 -5.46
C TYR A 96 -4.85 12.04 -6.38
N VAL A 97 -3.64 12.20 -6.92
CA VAL A 97 -3.26 13.36 -7.73
C VAL A 97 -2.54 12.91 -9.00
N GLY A 98 -2.60 13.71 -10.06
CA GLY A 98 -1.91 13.48 -11.32
C GLY A 98 -2.83 12.95 -12.42
N ASP A 99 -2.28 12.19 -13.37
CA ASP A 99 -2.97 11.72 -14.57
C ASP A 99 -2.53 10.31 -14.98
N ASP A 100 -2.93 9.90 -16.19
CA ASP A 100 -2.65 8.58 -16.76
C ASP A 100 -1.18 8.35 -17.15
N THR A 101 -0.29 9.33 -16.95
CA THR A 101 1.16 9.22 -17.24
C THR A 101 2.00 9.36 -15.98
N ALA A 102 1.57 10.21 -15.05
CA ALA A 102 2.20 10.39 -13.76
C ALA A 102 1.12 10.63 -12.70
N ASN A 103 0.98 9.68 -11.77
CA ASN A 103 0.06 9.82 -10.64
C ASN A 103 0.77 9.60 -9.31
N ALA A 104 0.15 10.12 -8.25
CA ALA A 104 0.58 9.86 -6.90
C ALA A 104 -0.63 9.64 -5.98
N GLN A 105 -0.42 8.79 -4.98
CA GLN A 105 -1.33 8.56 -3.88
C GLN A 105 -0.62 8.94 -2.59
N LEU A 106 -1.15 9.96 -1.92
CA LEU A 106 -0.74 10.33 -0.57
C LEU A 106 -1.71 9.67 0.41
N ARG A 107 -1.19 9.00 1.42
CA ARG A 107 -1.99 8.46 2.52
C ARG A 107 -1.41 8.91 3.84
N ALA A 108 -2.29 9.29 4.76
CA ALA A 108 -1.98 9.49 6.16
C ALA A 108 -2.99 8.71 6.99
N TRP A 109 -2.54 8.06 8.06
CA TRP A 109 -3.41 7.20 8.85
C TRP A 109 -3.25 7.40 10.35
N TRP A 110 -4.37 7.17 11.03
CA TRP A 110 -4.46 7.09 12.47
C TRP A 110 -4.55 5.62 12.90
N HIS A 111 -3.68 5.20 13.83
CA HIS A 111 -3.75 3.87 14.44
C HIS A 111 -4.90 3.84 15.45
N VAL A 112 -5.93 3.03 15.17
CA VAL A 112 -7.05 2.78 16.07
C VAL A 112 -6.63 1.67 17.03
N ARG A 113 -6.27 2.05 18.26
CA ARG A 113 -5.79 1.13 19.29
C ARG A 113 -6.90 0.21 19.77
N GLU A 114 -6.53 -1.03 20.03
CA GLU A 114 -7.35 -2.03 20.70
C GLU A 114 -6.88 -2.19 22.16
N ASN A 115 -7.70 -2.82 23.00
CA ASN A 115 -7.35 -3.03 24.41
C ASN A 115 -6.22 -4.05 24.57
N ASP A 116 -6.15 -5.04 23.67
CA ASP A 116 -5.12 -6.07 23.60
C ASP A 116 -4.42 -5.93 22.24
N ASP A 117 -3.47 -5.01 22.17
CA ASP A 117 -2.77 -4.63 20.95
C ASP A 117 -1.53 -5.51 20.79
N ASP A 118 -1.52 -6.37 19.76
CA ASP A 118 -0.44 -7.29 19.44
C ASP A 118 0.92 -6.58 19.22
N ASN A 119 0.87 -5.30 18.82
CA ASN A 119 2.04 -4.52 18.40
C ASN A 119 1.81 -3.02 18.70
N PRO A 120 1.82 -2.60 19.97
CA PRO A 120 1.38 -1.26 20.39
C PRO A 120 2.27 -0.11 19.88
N ASP A 121 3.50 -0.43 19.48
CA ASP A 121 4.48 0.50 18.92
C ASP A 121 4.54 0.47 17.39
N ILE A 122 3.65 -0.26 16.69
CA ILE A 122 3.68 -0.43 15.23
C ILE A 122 3.74 0.90 14.45
N ALA A 123 3.00 1.91 14.88
CA ALA A 123 2.97 3.22 14.24
C ALA A 123 4.31 3.98 14.34
N ASP A 124 5.18 3.61 15.29
CA ASP A 124 6.53 4.18 15.44
C ASP A 124 7.57 3.46 14.56
N HIS A 125 7.21 2.36 13.89
CA HIS A 125 8.08 1.67 12.93
C HIS A 125 7.49 1.67 11.52
N PHE A 126 6.31 1.07 11.34
CA PHE A 126 5.63 1.05 10.05
C PHE A 126 5.28 2.46 9.60
N GLY A 127 4.89 3.31 10.55
CA GLY A 127 4.76 4.74 10.35
C GLY A 127 3.32 5.25 10.31
N ARG A 128 3.13 6.45 9.77
CA ARG A 128 1.86 7.21 9.81
C ARG A 128 1.42 7.79 8.46
N ALA A 129 2.32 7.82 7.49
CA ALA A 129 2.00 8.27 6.15
C ALA A 129 2.87 7.59 5.12
N ASP A 130 2.34 7.42 3.92
CA ASP A 130 3.11 7.09 2.73
C ASP A 130 2.71 7.94 1.52
N LEU A 131 3.65 8.03 0.60
CA LEU A 131 3.50 8.60 -0.72
C LEU A 131 3.93 7.54 -1.72
N THR A 132 3.01 7.14 -2.60
CA THR A 132 3.31 6.27 -3.74
C THR A 132 3.18 7.08 -5.02
N MET A 133 4.25 7.18 -5.79
CA MET A 133 4.29 7.83 -7.10
C MET A 133 4.45 6.78 -8.19
N ARG A 134 3.70 6.90 -9.27
CA ARG A 134 3.71 5.98 -10.42
C ARG A 134 3.98 6.78 -11.69
N PHE A 135 4.88 6.28 -12.52
CA PHE A 135 5.26 6.91 -13.79
C PHE A 135 5.22 5.89 -14.92
N ALA A 136 4.48 6.21 -15.98
CA ALA A 136 4.54 5.51 -17.26
C ALA A 136 5.71 6.06 -18.08
N LEU A 137 6.93 5.57 -17.81
CA LEU A 137 8.15 6.00 -18.51
C LEU A 137 8.06 5.77 -20.02
N THR A 138 7.44 4.66 -20.41
CA THR A 138 7.00 4.36 -21.78
C THR A 138 5.67 3.60 -21.71
N PRO A 139 4.96 3.37 -22.84
CA PRO A 139 3.75 2.53 -22.84
C PRO A 139 3.96 1.10 -22.29
N ARG A 140 5.21 0.65 -22.18
CA ARG A 140 5.58 -0.71 -21.74
C ARG A 140 6.48 -0.75 -20.51
N THR A 141 6.88 0.40 -19.97
CA THR A 141 7.81 0.49 -18.84
C THR A 141 7.25 1.43 -17.80
N HIS A 142 7.06 0.91 -16.59
CA HIS A 142 6.47 1.63 -15.47
C HIS A 142 7.42 1.64 -14.28
N LEU A 143 7.52 2.79 -13.63
CA LEU A 143 8.25 2.99 -12.39
C LEU A 143 7.26 3.31 -11.28
N THR A 144 7.33 2.58 -10.16
CA THR A 144 6.64 2.95 -8.93
C THR A 144 7.66 3.24 -7.85
N LEU A 145 7.48 4.35 -7.14
CA LEU A 145 8.29 4.75 -6.00
C LEU A 145 7.37 4.91 -4.80
N MET A 146 7.66 4.27 -3.69
CA MET A 146 6.94 4.46 -2.43
C MET A 146 7.90 4.95 -1.36
N GLY A 147 7.48 5.98 -0.62
CA GLY A 147 8.14 6.43 0.60
C GLY A 147 7.14 6.39 1.75
N ARG A 148 7.54 5.81 2.88
CA ARG A 148 6.76 5.72 4.10
C ARG A 148 7.52 6.30 5.28
N HIS A 149 6.83 7.02 6.16
CA HIS A 149 7.48 7.69 7.28
C HIS A 149 6.63 7.66 8.56
N SER A 150 7.33 7.61 9.71
CA SER A 150 6.75 7.65 11.06
C SER A 150 6.16 8.99 11.47
N LEU A 151 6.59 10.07 10.78
CA LEU A 151 6.29 11.47 11.12
C LEU A 151 6.64 11.82 12.57
N ARG A 152 7.72 11.21 13.08
CA ARG A 152 8.30 11.48 14.39
C ARG A 152 9.77 11.89 14.22
N GLY A 153 10.27 12.70 15.14
CA GLY A 153 11.69 13.02 15.25
C GLY A 153 12.42 12.14 16.28
N GLY A 154 13.72 12.38 16.45
CA GLY A 154 14.58 11.68 17.41
C GLY A 154 14.69 10.19 17.11
N ASP A 155 14.79 9.37 18.16
CA ASP A 155 14.98 7.91 18.06
C ASP A 155 13.79 7.15 17.44
N ARG A 156 12.66 7.84 17.24
CA ARG A 156 11.46 7.31 16.58
C ARG A 156 11.34 7.73 15.12
N ASN A 157 12.37 8.36 14.56
CA ASN A 157 12.42 8.72 13.15
C ASN A 157 12.71 7.46 12.30
N ARG A 158 11.63 6.75 11.95
CA ARG A 158 11.66 5.54 11.12
C ARG A 158 10.86 5.73 9.83
N GLY A 159 11.19 4.91 8.84
CA GLY A 159 10.52 4.91 7.55
C GLY A 159 10.97 3.76 6.65
N ALA A 160 10.45 3.78 5.44
CA ALA A 160 10.80 2.83 4.39
C ALA A 160 10.74 3.49 3.02
N ILE A 161 11.51 2.95 2.08
CA ILE A 161 11.44 3.28 0.67
C ILE A 161 11.31 1.99 -0.14
N GLN A 162 10.58 2.07 -1.25
CA GLN A 162 10.46 1.01 -2.23
C GLN A 162 10.55 1.60 -3.64
N ALA A 163 11.19 0.87 -4.54
CA ALA A 163 11.23 1.16 -5.95
C ALA A 163 10.92 -0.11 -6.75
N ASP A 164 9.94 -0.01 -7.64
CA ASP A 164 9.50 -1.09 -8.50
C ASP A 164 9.63 -0.68 -9.96
N LEU A 165 10.28 -1.53 -10.76
CA LEU A 165 10.39 -1.37 -12.20
C LEU A 165 9.68 -2.53 -12.88
N ALA A 166 8.62 -2.22 -13.62
CA ALA A 166 7.84 -3.21 -14.35
C ALA A 166 7.93 -2.97 -15.85
N PHE A 167 8.24 -4.01 -16.63
CA PHE A 167 8.26 -3.90 -18.10
C PHE A 167 7.63 -5.09 -18.81
N SER A 168 6.90 -4.80 -19.89
CA SER A 168 6.23 -5.79 -20.74
C SER A 168 6.82 -5.84 -22.15
N ARG A 169 6.58 -6.96 -22.85
CA ARG A 169 6.83 -7.08 -24.28
C ARG A 169 5.49 -7.07 -25.04
N PRO A 170 5.46 -6.71 -26.34
CA PRO A 170 4.22 -6.67 -27.11
C PRO A 170 3.39 -7.96 -27.05
N TRP A 171 4.05 -9.12 -26.92
CA TRP A 171 3.43 -10.44 -26.93
C TRP A 171 3.09 -11.01 -25.55
N THR A 172 3.37 -10.29 -24.45
CA THR A 172 3.12 -10.81 -23.09
C THR A 172 1.74 -10.48 -22.54
N GLY A 173 0.92 -9.73 -23.28
CA GLY A 173 -0.35 -9.21 -22.80
C GLY A 173 -0.15 -8.38 -21.54
N ASP A 174 -0.87 -8.72 -20.47
CA ASP A 174 -0.80 -8.02 -19.17
C ASP A 174 0.34 -8.50 -18.26
N LEU A 175 1.11 -9.51 -18.68
CA LEU A 175 2.25 -10.00 -17.91
C LEU A 175 3.46 -9.07 -18.06
N ARG A 176 4.04 -8.69 -16.92
CA ARG A 176 5.22 -7.82 -16.83
C ARG A 176 6.32 -8.52 -16.05
N LEU A 177 7.58 -8.36 -16.48
CA LEU A 177 8.72 -8.63 -15.59
C LEU A 177 8.79 -7.52 -14.55
N HIS A 178 9.03 -7.88 -13.29
CA HIS A 178 9.00 -6.98 -12.16
C HIS A 178 10.32 -7.07 -11.38
N LEU A 179 10.97 -5.92 -11.19
CA LEU A 179 12.12 -5.77 -10.31
C LEU A 179 11.70 -4.89 -9.14
N GLN A 180 12.02 -5.31 -7.92
CA GLN A 180 11.65 -4.60 -6.69
C GLN A 180 12.87 -4.42 -5.81
N PHE A 181 12.97 -3.22 -5.23
CA PHE A 181 13.89 -2.90 -4.15
C PHE A 181 13.10 -2.33 -2.99
N PHE A 182 13.35 -2.81 -1.77
CA PHE A 182 12.80 -2.26 -0.54
C PHE A 182 13.92 -2.03 0.47
N ARG A 183 13.86 -0.92 1.20
CA ARG A 183 14.69 -0.68 2.38
C ARG A 183 13.91 0.08 3.45
N GLY A 184 13.86 -0.46 4.67
CA GLY A 184 13.16 0.18 5.78
C GLY A 184 12.56 -0.79 6.77
N TYR A 185 11.63 -0.27 7.56
CA TYR A 185 10.83 -1.02 8.53
C TYR A 185 9.49 -1.47 7.93
N GLY A 186 8.95 -2.59 8.39
CA GLY A 186 7.61 -3.05 7.99
C GLY A 186 7.48 -3.47 6.53
N GLU A 187 8.46 -4.24 6.06
CA GLU A 187 8.34 -5.00 4.81
C GLU A 187 7.22 -6.05 4.89
N SER A 188 7.11 -6.68 6.05
CA SER A 188 6.00 -7.57 6.42
C SER A 188 5.50 -7.21 7.82
N LEU A 189 4.30 -7.70 8.18
CA LEU A 189 3.70 -7.36 9.46
C LEU A 189 4.47 -8.00 10.63
N ILE A 190 4.92 -9.25 10.50
CA ILE A 190 5.79 -9.89 11.52
C ILE A 190 7.13 -9.16 11.72
N ASP A 191 7.66 -8.53 10.67
CA ASP A 191 8.92 -7.77 10.70
C ASP A 191 8.68 -6.25 10.83
N TYR A 192 7.53 -5.82 11.36
CA TYR A 192 7.18 -4.39 11.42
C TYR A 192 8.25 -3.53 12.09
N ASN A 193 8.95 -4.07 13.08
CA ASN A 193 9.98 -3.41 13.88
C ASN A 193 11.42 -3.77 13.47
N HIS A 194 11.61 -4.42 12.31
CA HIS A 194 12.92 -4.82 11.81
C HIS A 194 13.34 -3.98 10.60
N LEU A 195 14.56 -3.40 10.64
CA LEU A 195 15.14 -2.69 9.50
C LEU A 195 15.77 -3.67 8.53
N GLY A 196 15.17 -3.81 7.34
CA GLY A 196 15.65 -4.71 6.31
C GLY A 196 15.98 -4.02 4.99
N THR A 197 16.71 -4.74 4.13
CA THR A 197 16.89 -4.41 2.72
C THR A 197 16.60 -5.67 1.89
N TYR A 198 15.70 -5.56 0.92
CA TYR A 198 15.22 -6.69 0.14
C TYR A 198 15.26 -6.35 -1.35
N TYR A 199 15.58 -7.35 -2.15
CA TYR A 199 15.60 -7.29 -3.61
C TYR A 199 14.71 -8.41 -4.15
N GLY A 200 13.88 -8.09 -5.14
CA GLY A 200 12.96 -9.03 -5.75
C GLY A 200 13.04 -8.99 -7.27
N ILE A 201 12.93 -10.17 -7.87
CA ILE A 201 12.67 -10.35 -9.31
C ILE A 201 11.50 -11.31 -9.46
N GLY A 202 10.55 -10.97 -10.31
CA GLY A 202 9.38 -11.79 -10.53
C GLY A 202 8.51 -11.27 -11.64
N PHE A 203 7.22 -11.56 -11.55
CA PHE A 203 6.23 -11.15 -12.53
C PHE A 203 5.06 -10.46 -11.85
N SER A 204 4.43 -9.52 -12.54
CA SER A 204 3.18 -8.91 -12.13
C SER A 204 2.13 -9.01 -13.24
N LEU A 205 0.87 -9.01 -12.83
CA LEU A 205 -0.31 -9.05 -13.69
C LEU A 205 -1.19 -7.84 -13.38
N GLY A 206 -1.77 -7.25 -14.42
CA GLY A 206 -2.75 -6.18 -14.29
C GLY A 206 -2.36 -4.90 -15.02
N SER A 207 -3.36 -4.04 -15.19
CA SER A 207 -3.18 -2.70 -15.74
C SER A 207 -2.43 -1.81 -14.75
N TRP A 208 -1.59 -0.93 -15.27
CA TRP A 208 -1.10 0.23 -14.53
C TRP A 208 -2.31 1.13 -14.22
N GLN A 209 -2.62 1.34 -12.94
CA GLN A 209 -3.68 2.24 -12.46
C GLN A 209 -3.10 3.16 -11.38
#